data_AF-A0A229GTK9-F1
#
_entry.id   AF-A0A229GTK9-F1
#
_cell.length_a   1.000
_cell.length_b   1.000
_cell.length_c   1.000
_cell.angle_alpha   90.00
_cell.angle_beta   90.00
_cell.angle_gamma   90.00
#
_symmetry.space_group_name_H-M   'P 1'
#
loop_
_entity.id
_entity.type
_entity.pdbx_description
1 polymer ?
#
loop_
_entity_poly.entity_id
_entity_poly.type
_entity_poly.pdbx_seq_one_letter_code
_entity_poly.pdbx_strand_id
1 'polypeptide(L)' 'MKGNKKSMDTNSSAEHVERHLQELEKADYELLYYSQEQIFSADELARLINEERLKKLMAQSDDFLSSVNSEIEDFDE' A
#
# COMPACT_ATOMS: atom_id res chain seq x y z
N MET A 1 -24.38 -56.12 -5.36
CA MET A 1 -23.90 -55.29 -4.24
C MET A 1 -24.62 -53.95 -4.34
N LYS A 2 -25.56 -53.65 -3.42
CA LYS A 2 -26.24 -52.35 -3.40
C LYS A 2 -25.23 -51.32 -2.89
N GLY A 3 -24.78 -50.42 -3.76
CA GLY A 3 -23.88 -49.35 -3.40
C GLY A 3 -24.60 -48.38 -2.46
N ASN A 4 -24.28 -48.44 -1.18
CA ASN A 4 -24.68 -47.43 -0.21
C ASN A 4 -23.99 -46.11 -0.60
N LYS A 5 -24.67 -45.29 -1.39
CA LYS A 5 -24.28 -43.90 -1.62
C LYS A 5 -24.54 -43.17 -0.30
N LYS A 6 -23.53 -43.17 0.57
CA LYS A 6 -23.49 -42.45 1.83
C LYS A 6 -23.91 -41.01 1.52
N SER A 7 -25.01 -40.54 2.11
CA SER A 7 -25.42 -39.14 2.02
C SER A 7 -24.22 -38.29 2.41
N MET A 8 -23.67 -37.53 1.47
CA MET A 8 -22.60 -36.60 1.76
C MET A 8 -23.15 -35.60 2.77
N ASP A 9 -22.55 -35.62 3.96
CA ASP A 9 -22.86 -34.73 5.05
C ASP A 9 -22.56 -33.31 4.55
N THR A 10 -23.59 -32.47 4.39
CA THR A 10 -23.49 -31.11 3.85
C THR A 10 -22.71 -30.15 4.77
N ASN A 11 -22.13 -30.69 5.84
CA ASN A 11 -21.24 -30.04 6.80
C ASN A 11 -19.78 -30.50 6.63
N SER A 12 -19.46 -31.20 5.55
CA SER A 12 -18.09 -31.62 5.25
C SER A 12 -17.21 -30.39 5.04
N SER A 13 -16.07 -30.35 5.74
CA SER A 13 -15.08 -29.26 5.62
C SER A 13 -14.64 -29.01 4.17
N ALA A 14 -14.66 -30.04 3.33
CA ALA A 14 -14.33 -29.92 1.91
C ALA A 14 -15.34 -29.06 1.14
N GLU A 15 -16.65 -29.22 1.38
CA GLU A 15 -17.68 -28.39 0.72
C GLU A 15 -17.68 -26.94 1.24
N HIS A 16 -17.27 -26.74 2.49
CA HIS A 16 -17.10 -25.40 3.06
C HIS A 16 -15.90 -24.67 2.45
N VAL A 17 -14.77 -25.37 2.31
CA VAL A 17 -13.57 -24.85 1.64
C VAL A 17 -13.87 -24.55 0.18
N GLU A 18 -14.54 -25.44 -0.53
CA GLU A 18 -14.85 -25.24 -1.95
C GLU A 18 -15.80 -24.06 -2.18
N ARG A 19 -16.79 -23.88 -1.30
CA ARG A 19 -17.67 -22.70 -1.34
C ARG A 19 -16.90 -21.40 -1.08
N HIS A 20 -16.00 -21.42 -0.11
CA HIS A 20 -15.17 -20.26 0.21
C HIS A 20 -14.24 -19.91 -0.97
N LEU A 21 -13.62 -20.91 -1.61
CA LEU A 21 -12.79 -20.70 -2.80
C LEU A 21 -13.60 -20.15 -3.98
N GLN A 22 -14.83 -20.63 -4.19
CA GLN A 22 -15.72 -20.09 -5.23
C GLN A 22 -16.17 -18.65 -4.95
N GLU A 23 -16.33 -18.27 -3.68
CA GLU A 23 -16.59 -16.87 -3.29
C GLU A 23 -15.34 -16.00 -3.50
N LEU A 24 -14.15 -16.55 -3.23
CA LEU A 24 -12.88 -15.88 -3.49
C LEU A 24 -12.65 -15.63 -5.00
N GLU A 25 -13.05 -16.58 -5.85
CA GLU A 25 -12.93 -16.48 -7.31
C GLU A 25 -13.96 -15.52 -7.93
N LYS A 26 -15.14 -15.36 -7.30
CA LYS A 26 -16.19 -14.44 -7.78
C LYS A 26 -16.00 -13.00 -7.34
N ALA A 27 -15.30 -12.78 -6.23
CA ALA A 27 -15.05 -11.43 -5.77
C ALA A 27 -13.77 -10.90 -6.41
N ASP A 28 -13.89 -9.73 -7.03
CA ASP A 28 -12.80 -9.00 -7.66
C ASP A 28 -11.94 -8.34 -6.56
N TYR A 29 -11.25 -9.14 -5.75
CA TYR A 29 -10.43 -8.65 -4.63
C TYR A 29 -9.34 -7.68 -5.09
N GLU A 30 -8.85 -7.86 -6.31
CA GLU A 30 -7.86 -6.96 -6.89
C GLU A 30 -8.40 -5.51 -6.98
N LEU A 31 -9.66 -5.30 -7.36
CA LEU A 31 -10.28 -3.97 -7.40
C LEU A 31 -10.48 -3.33 -6.00
N LEU A 32 -10.68 -4.15 -4.96
CA LEU A 32 -10.80 -3.70 -3.56
C LEU A 32 -9.46 -3.24 -2.97
N TYR A 33 -8.35 -3.86 -3.37
CA TYR A 33 -7.02 -3.53 -2.84
C TYR A 33 -6.29 -2.47 -3.66
N TYR A 34 -6.52 -2.36 -4.98
CA TYR A 34 -5.81 -1.41 -5.85
C TYR A 34 -6.41 0.01 -5.87
N SER A 35 -7.58 0.25 -5.27
CA SER A 35 -8.24 1.59 -5.27
C SER A 35 -8.05 2.43 -4.01
N GLN A 36 -7.33 1.93 -3.00
CA GLN A 36 -7.04 2.71 -1.80
C GLN A 36 -5.71 3.46 -1.95
N GLU A 37 -5.69 4.50 -2.77
CA GLU A 37 -4.87 5.66 -2.42
C GLU A 37 -5.49 6.22 -1.13
N GLN A 38 -5.02 5.71 0.01
CA GLN A 38 -5.48 6.17 1.30
C GLN A 38 -5.05 7.63 1.44
N ILE A 39 -6.01 8.55 1.30
CA ILE A 39 -5.77 9.97 1.46
C ILE A 39 -5.51 10.18 2.95
N PHE A 40 -4.25 10.28 3.32
CA PHE A 40 -3.84 10.62 4.67
C PHE A 40 -4.26 12.05 4.99
N SER A 41 -4.81 12.25 6.18
CA SER A 41 -5.00 13.60 6.72
C SER A 41 -3.64 14.28 6.92
N ALA A 42 -3.63 15.62 6.97
CA ALA A 42 -2.41 16.38 7.25
C ALA A 42 -1.76 15.95 8.59
N ASP A 43 -2.57 15.59 9.59
CA ASP A 43 -2.10 15.13 10.90
C ASP A 43 -1.48 13.73 10.84
N GLU A 44 -2.02 12.83 10.02
CA GLU A 44 -1.45 11.50 9.80
C GLU A 44 -0.16 11.58 8.98
N LEU A 45 -0.13 12.44 7.96
CA LEU A 45 1.09 12.76 7.23
C LEU A 45 2.14 13.35 8.17
N ALA A 46 1.78 14.26 9.06
CA ALA A 46 2.71 14.83 10.04
C ALA A 46 3.28 13.77 11.01
N ARG A 47 2.54 12.71 11.31
CA ARG A 47 3.02 11.57 12.14
C ARG A 47 3.89 10.59 11.34
N LEU A 48 3.59 10.39 10.06
CA LEU A 48 4.36 9.53 9.15
C LEU A 48 5.67 10.20 8.70
N ILE A 49 5.62 11.51 8.47
CA ILE A 49 6.75 12.33 8.08
C ILE A 49 7.61 12.54 9.33
N ASN A 50 8.81 11.97 9.32
CA ASN A 50 9.81 12.27 10.32
C ASN A 50 10.25 13.74 10.16
N GLU A 51 9.73 14.62 11.01
CA GLU A 51 9.99 16.07 10.96
C GLU A 51 11.50 16.39 11.00
N GLU A 52 12.28 15.67 11.79
CA GLU A 52 13.73 15.88 11.88
C GLU A 52 14.41 15.58 10.55
N ARG A 53 14.04 14.47 9.91
CA ARG A 53 14.55 14.08 8.60
C ARG A 53 14.10 15.05 7.50
N LEU A 54 12.86 15.54 7.56
CA LEU A 54 12.36 16.55 6.63
C LEU A 54 13.12 17.88 6.78
N LYS A 55 13.28 18.38 8.01
CA LYS A 55 14.04 19.61 8.29
C LYS A 55 15.49 19.50 7.81
N LYS A 56 16.12 18.34 8.03
CA LYS A 56 17.48 18.07 7.52
C LYS A 56 17.55 18.11 6.00
N LEU A 57 16.57 17.50 5.32
CA LEU A 57 16.53 17.51 3.85
C LEU A 57 16.31 18.92 3.29
N MET A 58 15.46 19.72 3.93
CA MET A 58 15.25 21.12 3.54
C MET A 58 16.52 21.96 3.72
N ALA A 59 17.21 21.84 4.86
CA ALA A 59 18.47 22.55 5.08
C ALA A 59 19.55 22.16 4.06
N GLN A 60 19.66 20.87 3.72
CA GLN A 60 20.59 20.41 2.67
C GLN A 60 20.24 20.98 1.29
N SER A 61 18.95 21.17 1.00
CA SER A 61 18.49 21.82 -0.23
C SER A 61 18.87 23.30 -0.25
N ASP A 62 18.69 24.03 0.85
CA ASP A 62 19.05 25.44 0.94
C ASP A 62 20.57 25.64 0.77
N ASP A 63 21.39 24.80 1.41
CA ASP A 63 22.85 24.82 1.27
C ASP A 63 23.26 24.57 -0.19
N PHE A 64 22.65 23.58 -0.85
CA PHE A 64 22.91 23.28 -2.26
C PHE A 64 22.51 24.44 -3.19
N LEU A 65 21.35 25.05 -2.97
CA LEU A 65 20.90 26.18 -3.78
C LEU A 65 21.79 27.41 -3.55
N SER A 66 22.23 27.63 -2.31
CA SER A 66 23.19 28.69 -1.98
C SER A 66 24.52 28.47 -2.67
N SER A 67 25.03 27.23 -2.72
CA SER A 67 26.30 26.94 -3.40
C SER A 67 26.19 27.15 -4.90
N VAL A 68 25.08 26.75 -5.53
CA VAL A 68 24.84 26.96 -6.95
C VAL A 68 24.73 28.45 -7.29
N ASN A 69 24.00 29.23 -6.49
CA ASN A 69 23.89 30.67 -6.72
C ASN A 69 25.24 31.38 -6.59
N SER A 70 26.03 31.03 -5.57
CA SER A 70 27.39 31.57 -5.42
C SER A 70 28.28 31.23 -6.61
N GLU A 71 28.21 30.00 -7.10
CA GLU A 71 29.01 29.58 -8.27
C GLU A 71 28.58 30.32 -9.54
N ILE A 72 27.27 30.59 -9.72
CA ILE A 72 26.75 31.38 -10.85
C ILE A 72 27.22 32.84 -10.77
N GLU A 73 27.19 33.47 -9.59
CA GLU A 73 27.68 34.84 -9.41
C GLU A 73 29.17 34.97 -9.75
N ASP A 74 29.99 33.97 -9.40
CA ASP A 74 31.42 33.92 -9.73
C ASP A 74 31.70 33.78 -11.25
N PHE A 75 30.72 33.36 -12.06
CA PHE A 75 30.86 33.27 -13.53
C PHE A 75 30.64 34.60 -14.26
N ASP A 76 29.98 35.57 -13.62
CA ASP A 76 29.64 36.87 -14.21
C ASP A 76 30.73 37.95 -13.99
N GLU A 77 31.80 37.64 -13.24
CA GLU A 77 33.04 38.46 -13.11
C GLU A 77 34.15 38.06 -14.11
#